data_AF-A0A1H6ZV64-F1
#
_entry.id   AF-A0A1H6ZV64-F1
#
_cell.length_a   1.000
_cell.length_b   1.000
_cell.length_c   1.000
_cell.angle_alpha   90.00
_cell.angle_beta   90.00
_cell.angle_gamma   90.00
#
_symmetry.space_group_name_H-M   'P 1'
#
loop_
_entity.id
_entity.type
_entity.pdbx_description
1 polymer ?
#
loop_
_entity_poly.entity_id
_entity_poly.type
_entity_poly.pdbx_seq_one_letter_code
_entity_poly.pdbx_strand_id
1 'polypeptide(L)'
;FINASGSKRQQPLAKFEPQRRYATLVALAIEGMATVTDEIIDLHDRILGKLFNAAKNKHQQQFQASGKAINAKVRLYGHIGQALIDAKQSGSDPFAAIEAVMSWDAFAESVTEAQKLAQPEDFDFLHRIGESYATLRRYAPEFLDVLKLRAAPAAKNALDAIEVLRGMNTNNARKVPADPPTDFIKPRWQKLVMTDTGIDRRYYELCALSELKNALRSGDIWVQGSRQFKDFEDYLVPPEKFASLKQSSELPLGVATDCDQYLHDRLTLLETQLATVNRMAQANDLPDAIITESGLKITPLDATVPDAAQALIDQMAMVLPHVKITELLLEVDEWTGFTRHFIHLKAGDLAKDKKLLLTTILADAINLGLTKMAESCPGTTYAKLAWLQAWHIRDETYSTALAELVNAQFRHPFAEHWGDGTTSSSDGQKQQGRKHRPYQPEVWKQPRTDFLHPHLRPVRAVSHQGGQRRRARLDLRARWPAVPRVRPAHRGTLHRHGRLHRSCLCPDAPARFPLRAAYPRPGRHQALHPQGRYCL
;
A
#
# COMPACT_ATOMS: atom_id res chain seq x y z
N PHE A 1 2.75 -15.95 27.89
CA PHE A 1 1.80 -16.96 27.39
C PHE A 1 1.30 -16.67 25.98
N ILE A 2 2.00 -15.80 25.23
CA ILE A 2 1.86 -15.65 23.78
C ILE A 2 2.78 -16.67 23.09
N ASN A 3 2.19 -17.63 22.39
CA ASN A 3 2.75 -18.52 21.36
C ASN A 3 4.27 -18.56 21.20
N ALA A 4 4.93 -19.38 22.01
CA ALA A 4 6.13 -20.10 21.62
C ALA A 4 6.15 -21.41 22.42
N SER A 5 6.31 -22.52 21.70
CA SER A 5 6.38 -23.91 22.19
C SER A 5 5.07 -24.52 22.73
N GLY A 6 4.57 -25.51 21.97
CA GLY A 6 3.99 -26.77 22.43
C GLY A 6 2.88 -26.75 23.50
N SER A 7 1.68 -27.16 23.09
CA SER A 7 0.68 -27.86 23.92
C SER A 7 0.64 -27.49 25.40
N LYS A 8 -0.17 -26.49 25.77
CA LYS A 8 -0.68 -26.41 27.14
C LYS A 8 -2.20 -26.35 27.11
N ARG A 9 -2.81 -27.43 27.60
CA ARG A 9 -4.21 -27.48 28.05
C ARG A 9 -4.49 -26.20 28.85
N GLN A 10 -5.65 -25.59 28.62
CA GLN A 10 -6.14 -24.47 29.43
C GLN A 10 -6.14 -24.88 30.91
N GLN A 11 -5.07 -24.56 31.64
CA GLN A 11 -5.03 -24.74 33.08
C GLN A 11 -5.88 -23.62 33.67
N PRO A 12 -6.88 -23.93 34.52
CA PRO A 12 -7.67 -22.89 35.18
C PRO A 12 -6.71 -21.97 35.92
N LEU A 13 -6.73 -20.66 35.62
CA LEU A 13 -5.91 -19.63 36.27
C LEU A 13 -6.00 -19.69 37.80
N ALA A 14 -7.12 -20.20 38.33
CA ALA A 14 -7.35 -20.45 39.74
C ALA A 14 -6.35 -21.41 40.40
N LYS A 15 -5.73 -22.33 39.63
CA LYS A 15 -4.76 -23.32 40.12
C LYS A 15 -3.33 -22.79 40.23
N PHE A 16 -3.07 -21.56 39.80
CA PHE A 16 -1.75 -20.95 39.96
C PHE A 16 -1.58 -20.39 41.37
N GLU A 17 -0.34 -20.49 41.86
CA GLU A 17 0.15 -19.76 43.03
C GLU A 17 -0.26 -18.28 42.96
N PRO A 18 -0.65 -17.63 44.07
CA PRO A 18 -1.25 -16.30 44.05
C PRO A 18 -0.45 -15.27 43.26
N GLN A 19 0.88 -15.21 43.46
CA GLN A 19 1.74 -14.27 42.75
C GLN A 19 1.75 -14.52 41.23
N ARG A 20 1.91 -15.78 40.80
CA ARG A 20 1.88 -16.15 39.38
C ARG A 20 0.51 -15.88 38.76
N ARG A 21 -0.56 -16.15 39.50
CA ARG A 21 -1.94 -15.87 39.08
C ARG A 21 -2.15 -14.38 38.83
N TYR A 22 -1.82 -13.53 39.80
CA TYR A 22 -1.98 -12.08 39.66
C TYR A 22 -1.07 -11.51 38.56
N ALA A 23 0.19 -11.91 38.49
CA ALA A 23 1.09 -11.49 37.42
C ALA A 23 0.54 -11.86 36.02
N THR A 24 -0.01 -13.07 35.88
CA THR A 24 -0.61 -13.51 34.61
C THR A 24 -1.89 -12.73 34.28
N LEU A 25 -2.75 -12.47 35.26
CA LEU A 25 -3.96 -11.67 35.07
C LEU A 25 -3.63 -10.23 34.65
N VAL A 26 -2.66 -9.60 35.30
CA VAL A 26 -2.20 -8.25 34.95
C VAL A 26 -1.62 -8.24 33.53
N ALA A 27 -0.77 -9.21 33.18
CA ALA A 27 -0.23 -9.30 31.83
C ALA A 27 -1.31 -9.48 30.75
N LEU A 28 -2.33 -10.31 31.02
CA LEU A 28 -3.47 -10.49 30.12
C LEU A 28 -4.34 -9.24 30.02
N ALA A 29 -4.54 -8.53 31.13
CA ALA A 29 -5.27 -7.27 31.11
C ALA A 29 -4.54 -6.20 30.27
N ILE A 30 -3.22 -6.09 30.42
CA ILE A 30 -2.39 -5.17 29.63
C ILE A 30 -2.46 -5.53 28.13
N GLU A 31 -2.27 -6.80 27.77
CA GLU A 31 -2.34 -7.24 26.37
C GLU A 31 -3.75 -7.06 25.79
N GLY A 32 -4.78 -7.35 26.59
CA GLY A 32 -6.18 -7.18 26.22
C GLY A 32 -6.52 -5.71 25.99
N MET A 33 -6.08 -4.80 26.87
CA MET A 33 -6.25 -3.36 26.70
C MET A 33 -5.58 -2.84 25.44
N ALA A 34 -4.35 -3.28 25.15
CA ALA A 34 -3.64 -2.90 23.93
C ALA A 34 -4.38 -3.40 22.68
N THR A 35 -4.84 -4.65 22.70
CA THR A 35 -5.59 -5.26 21.59
C THR A 35 -6.90 -4.51 21.33
N VAL A 36 -7.67 -4.20 22.37
CA VAL A 36 -8.94 -3.47 22.25
C VAL A 36 -8.69 -2.04 21.75
N THR A 37 -7.63 -1.38 22.22
CA THR A 37 -7.24 -0.05 21.74
C THR A 37 -6.96 -0.06 20.24
N ASP A 38 -6.16 -1.02 19.77
CA ASP A 38 -5.82 -1.18 18.35
C ASP A 38 -7.08 -1.44 17.51
N GLU A 39 -7.96 -2.34 17.96
CA GLU A 39 -9.20 -2.67 17.24
C GLU A 39 -10.17 -1.48 17.13
N ILE A 40 -10.25 -0.62 18.15
CA ILE A 40 -11.08 0.58 18.12
C ILE A 40 -10.53 1.60 17.10
N ILE A 41 -9.21 1.75 17.00
CA ILE A 41 -8.57 2.60 15.99
C ILE A 41 -8.80 2.03 14.58
N ASP A 42 -8.64 0.71 14.41
CA ASP A 42 -8.92 0.04 13.14
C ASP A 42 -10.40 0.14 12.74
N LEU A 43 -11.31 0.09 13.71
CA LEU A 43 -12.73 0.30 13.47
C LEU A 43 -12.99 1.73 12.95
N HIS A 44 -12.33 2.74 13.53
CA HIS A 44 -12.40 4.11 13.03
C HIS A 44 -11.88 4.23 11.58
N ASP A 45 -10.72 3.62 11.24
CA ASP A 45 -10.20 3.59 9.86
C ASP A 45 -11.19 2.93 8.90
N ARG A 46 -11.79 1.80 9.31
CA ARG A 46 -12.79 1.07 8.53
C ARG A 46 -14.06 1.90 8.31
N ILE A 47 -14.57 2.57 9.34
CA ILE A 47 -15.77 3.42 9.24
C ILE A 47 -15.49 4.58 8.30
N LEU A 48 -14.41 5.35 8.50
CA LEU A 48 -14.06 6.44 7.59
C LEU A 48 -13.85 5.95 6.16
N GLY A 49 -13.15 4.83 5.97
CA GLY A 49 -12.97 4.22 4.66
C GLY A 49 -14.29 3.91 3.96
N LYS A 50 -15.27 3.33 4.69
CA LYS A 50 -16.61 3.05 4.16
C LYS A 50 -17.36 4.33 3.79
N LEU A 51 -17.32 5.36 4.63
CA LEU A 51 -18.00 6.63 4.38
C LEU A 51 -17.45 7.35 3.14
N PHE A 52 -16.13 7.43 3.01
CA PHE A 52 -15.48 8.03 1.83
C PHE A 52 -15.79 7.25 0.55
N ASN A 53 -15.75 5.91 0.62
CA ASN A 53 -16.09 5.08 -0.53
C ASN A 53 -17.56 5.21 -0.93
N ALA A 54 -18.48 5.29 0.03
CA ALA A 54 -19.90 5.51 -0.24
C ALA A 54 -20.14 6.87 -0.91
N ALA A 55 -19.54 7.95 -0.38
CA ALA A 55 -19.62 9.28 -0.97
C ALA A 55 -19.06 9.31 -2.40
N LYS A 56 -17.89 8.69 -2.62
CA LYS A 56 -17.27 8.55 -3.93
C LYS A 56 -18.14 7.77 -4.92
N ASN A 57 -18.67 6.62 -4.50
CA ASN A 57 -19.52 5.79 -5.34
C ASN A 57 -20.82 6.51 -5.71
N LYS A 58 -21.46 7.21 -4.74
CA LYS A 58 -22.66 8.01 -5.00
C LYS A 58 -22.39 9.14 -5.97
N HIS A 59 -21.25 9.83 -5.82
CA HIS A 59 -20.82 10.87 -6.76
C HIS A 59 -20.60 10.31 -8.17
N GLN A 60 -19.90 9.17 -8.28
CA GLN A 60 -19.66 8.50 -9.55
C GLN A 60 -20.96 8.02 -10.21
N GLN A 61 -21.88 7.43 -9.46
CA GLN A 61 -23.18 6.97 -9.97
C GLN A 61 -24.01 8.13 -10.49
N GLN A 62 -24.09 9.25 -9.76
CA GLN A 62 -24.83 10.43 -10.23
C GLN A 62 -24.20 11.03 -11.49
N PHE A 63 -22.87 11.07 -11.55
CA PHE A 63 -22.17 11.53 -12.75
C PHE A 63 -22.45 10.61 -13.95
N GLN A 64 -22.41 9.29 -13.75
CA GLN A 64 -22.74 8.31 -14.79
C GLN A 64 -24.19 8.44 -15.26
N ALA A 65 -25.14 8.59 -14.33
CA ALA A 65 -26.56 8.80 -14.65
C ALA A 65 -26.78 10.08 -15.49
N SER A 66 -26.01 11.13 -15.19
CA SER A 66 -26.04 12.39 -15.94
C SER A 66 -25.19 12.36 -17.22
N GLY A 67 -24.41 11.30 -17.45
CA GLY A 67 -23.40 11.23 -18.50
C GLY A 67 -23.97 11.36 -19.92
N LYS A 68 -25.15 10.76 -20.17
CA LYS A 68 -25.83 10.90 -21.47
C LYS A 68 -26.27 12.35 -21.73
N ALA A 69 -26.83 13.00 -20.72
CA ALA A 69 -27.27 14.39 -20.81
C ALA A 69 -26.08 15.35 -20.97
N ILE A 70 -25.00 15.13 -20.22
CA ILE A 70 -23.75 15.89 -20.33
C ILE A 70 -23.17 15.76 -21.74
N ASN A 71 -23.06 14.54 -22.27
CA ASN A 71 -22.53 14.31 -23.62
C ASN A 71 -23.41 14.97 -24.70
N ALA A 72 -24.74 14.92 -24.55
CA ALA A 72 -25.65 15.60 -25.47
C ALA A 72 -25.42 17.12 -25.49
N LYS A 73 -25.26 17.75 -24.31
CA LYS A 73 -24.97 19.19 -24.21
C LYS A 73 -23.59 19.54 -24.75
N VAL A 74 -22.55 18.75 -24.46
CA VAL A 74 -21.20 18.98 -25.01
C VAL A 74 -21.20 18.94 -26.53
N ARG A 75 -21.91 17.99 -27.14
CA ARG A 75 -22.05 17.93 -28.60
C ARG A 75 -22.82 19.13 -29.15
N LEU A 76 -23.91 19.51 -28.50
CA LEU A 76 -24.70 20.68 -28.87
C LEU A 76 -23.86 21.97 -28.86
N TYR A 77 -23.13 22.25 -27.79
CA TYR A 77 -22.26 23.42 -27.71
C TYR A 77 -21.05 23.35 -28.65
N GLY A 78 -20.58 22.15 -28.99
CA GLY A 78 -19.60 21.96 -30.05
C GLY A 78 -20.13 22.42 -31.42
N HIS A 79 -21.38 22.06 -31.76
CA HIS A 79 -22.01 22.51 -33.01
C HIS A 79 -22.27 24.02 -33.02
N ILE A 80 -22.78 24.58 -31.92
CA ILE A 80 -22.99 26.04 -31.78
C ILE A 80 -21.65 26.78 -31.88
N GLY A 81 -20.60 26.26 -31.23
CA GLY A 81 -19.26 26.81 -31.33
C GLY A 81 -18.71 26.81 -32.75
N GLN A 82 -18.95 25.73 -33.51
CA GLN A 82 -18.54 25.66 -34.92
C GLN A 82 -19.32 26.67 -35.77
N ALA A 83 -20.64 26.76 -35.61
CA ALA A 83 -21.47 27.73 -36.33
C ALA A 83 -21.01 29.19 -36.07
N LEU A 84 -20.61 29.50 -34.84
CA LEU A 84 -20.04 30.81 -34.48
C LEU A 84 -18.65 31.04 -35.10
N ILE A 85 -17.81 30.00 -35.21
CA ILE A 85 -16.52 30.09 -35.90
C ILE A 85 -16.73 30.37 -37.39
N ASP A 86 -17.65 29.65 -38.03
CA ASP A 86 -17.96 29.80 -39.46
C ASP A 86 -18.59 31.16 -39.78
N ALA A 87 -19.48 31.65 -38.90
CA ALA A 87 -20.05 32.99 -38.99
C ALA A 87 -18.97 34.07 -38.89
N LYS A 88 -18.03 33.93 -37.95
CA LYS A 88 -16.90 34.85 -37.81
C LYS A 88 -15.97 34.86 -39.03
N GLN A 89 -15.76 33.70 -39.66
CA GLN A 89 -14.92 33.58 -40.86
C GLN A 89 -15.60 34.15 -42.11
N SER A 90 -16.93 34.01 -42.21
CA SER A 90 -17.74 34.52 -43.33
C SER A 90 -18.18 35.98 -43.17
N GLY A 91 -17.96 36.60 -42.01
CA GLY A 91 -18.45 37.96 -41.71
C GLY A 91 -19.96 38.04 -41.46
N SER A 92 -20.59 36.90 -41.14
CA SER A 92 -22.04 36.79 -40.90
C SER A 92 -22.42 37.12 -39.45
N ASP A 93 -23.69 37.40 -39.19
CA ASP A 93 -24.21 37.69 -37.84
C ASP A 93 -24.12 36.45 -36.90
N PRO A 94 -23.45 36.57 -35.73
CA PRO A 94 -23.37 35.50 -34.74
C PRO A 94 -24.71 35.02 -34.19
N PHE A 95 -25.72 35.90 -34.08
CA PHE A 95 -27.02 35.52 -33.53
C PHE A 95 -27.83 34.71 -34.54
N ALA A 96 -27.86 35.15 -35.80
CA ALA A 96 -28.43 34.38 -36.90
C ALA A 96 -27.78 32.98 -37.05
N ALA A 97 -26.47 32.86 -36.77
CA ALA A 97 -25.76 31.58 -36.81
C ALA A 97 -26.17 30.61 -35.69
N ILE A 98 -26.50 31.11 -34.50
CA ILE A 98 -27.07 30.30 -33.41
C ILE A 98 -28.50 29.86 -33.77
N GLU A 99 -29.31 30.78 -34.29
CA GLU A 99 -30.70 30.52 -34.68
C GLU A 99 -30.83 29.50 -35.82
N ALA A 100 -29.81 29.40 -36.69
CA ALA A 100 -29.72 28.37 -37.72
C ALA A 100 -29.52 26.95 -37.14
N VAL A 101 -29.00 26.83 -35.91
CA VAL A 101 -28.81 25.54 -35.21
C VAL A 101 -30.03 25.20 -34.36
N MET A 102 -30.62 26.18 -33.67
CA MET A 102 -31.84 26.04 -32.86
C MET A 102 -32.46 27.39 -32.52
N SER A 103 -33.75 27.42 -32.19
CA SER A 103 -34.39 28.67 -31.76
C SER A 103 -33.73 29.29 -30.52
N TRP A 104 -33.84 30.60 -30.39
CA TRP A 104 -33.29 31.35 -29.26
C TRP A 104 -33.81 30.85 -27.90
N ASP A 105 -35.10 30.54 -27.82
CA ASP A 105 -35.73 29.99 -26.61
C ASP A 105 -35.15 28.62 -26.24
N ALA A 106 -34.98 27.73 -27.24
CA ALA A 106 -34.37 26.41 -27.03
C ALA A 106 -32.90 26.52 -26.60
N PHE A 107 -32.18 27.53 -27.11
CA PHE A 107 -30.82 27.83 -26.68
C PHE A 107 -30.79 28.28 -25.22
N ALA A 108 -31.64 29.22 -24.81
CA ALA A 108 -31.74 29.70 -23.44
C ALA A 108 -32.08 28.58 -22.43
N GLU A 109 -33.02 27.70 -22.78
CA GLU A 109 -33.33 26.50 -22.00
C GLU A 109 -32.12 25.57 -21.92
N SER A 110 -31.41 25.36 -23.03
CA SER A 110 -30.23 24.49 -23.08
C SER A 110 -29.09 24.99 -22.18
N VAL A 111 -28.92 26.31 -22.06
CA VAL A 111 -27.94 26.96 -21.16
C VAL A 111 -28.32 26.72 -19.71
N THR A 112 -29.60 26.89 -19.37
CA THR A 112 -30.11 26.64 -18.03
C THR A 112 -29.94 25.18 -17.62
N GLU A 113 -30.23 24.23 -18.53
CA GLU A 113 -30.01 22.80 -18.29
C GLU A 113 -28.53 22.45 -18.17
N ALA A 114 -27.67 23.04 -18.98
CA ALA A 114 -26.24 22.83 -18.91
C ALA A 114 -25.65 23.35 -17.60
N GLN A 115 -26.13 24.48 -17.09
CA GLN A 115 -25.75 25.01 -15.77
C GLN A 115 -26.17 24.08 -14.63
N LYS A 116 -27.34 23.42 -14.74
CA LYS A 116 -27.78 22.41 -13.76
C LYS A 116 -26.95 21.12 -13.81
N LEU A 117 -26.45 20.75 -14.98
CA LEU A 117 -25.61 19.56 -15.19
C LEU A 117 -24.13 19.82 -14.88
N ALA A 118 -23.69 21.08 -14.97
CA ALA A 118 -22.33 21.48 -14.68
C ALA A 118 -21.96 21.12 -13.24
N GLN A 119 -20.82 20.46 -13.10
CA GLN A 119 -20.24 20.16 -11.80
C GLN A 119 -19.28 21.29 -11.39
N PRO A 120 -19.02 21.47 -10.09
CA PRO A 120 -17.93 22.33 -9.62
C PRO A 120 -16.61 21.98 -10.31
N GLU A 121 -15.75 22.98 -10.56
CA GLU A 121 -14.48 22.79 -11.27
C GLU A 121 -13.54 21.77 -10.60
N ASP A 122 -13.61 21.63 -9.29
CA ASP A 122 -12.80 20.66 -8.53
C ASP A 122 -13.30 19.21 -8.65
N PHE A 123 -14.52 19.00 -9.17
CA PHE A 123 -15.14 17.69 -9.41
C PHE A 123 -14.98 16.74 -8.20
N ASP A 124 -15.18 17.27 -7.00
CA ASP A 124 -14.90 16.56 -5.76
C ASP A 124 -16.15 15.99 -5.10
N PHE A 125 -16.04 14.78 -4.53
CA PHE A 125 -17.07 14.11 -3.76
C PHE A 125 -17.10 14.50 -2.28
N LEU A 126 -16.11 15.27 -1.77
CA LEU A 126 -15.98 15.58 -0.34
C LEU A 126 -17.23 16.26 0.27
N HIS A 127 -17.94 17.10 -0.50
CA HIS A 127 -19.19 17.74 -0.06
C HIS A 127 -20.27 16.72 0.33
N ARG A 128 -20.21 15.48 -0.16
CA ARG A 128 -21.18 14.42 0.19
C ARG A 128 -20.86 13.70 1.48
N ILE A 129 -19.62 13.78 1.95
CA ILE A 129 -19.23 13.15 3.22
C ILE A 129 -20.00 13.79 4.38
N GLY A 130 -20.39 15.06 4.25
CA GLY A 130 -21.26 15.76 5.20
C GLY A 130 -22.58 15.04 5.48
N GLU A 131 -23.13 14.28 4.52
CA GLU A 131 -24.35 13.48 4.72
C GLU A 131 -24.18 12.39 5.79
N SER A 132 -22.95 11.90 5.97
CA SER A 132 -22.60 10.84 6.93
C SER A 132 -22.12 11.36 8.28
N TYR A 133 -22.16 12.67 8.50
CA TYR A 133 -21.70 13.32 9.72
C TYR A 133 -22.34 12.73 10.99
N ALA A 134 -23.65 12.44 10.93
CA ALA A 134 -24.37 11.87 12.07
C ALA A 134 -23.81 10.51 12.52
N THR A 135 -23.33 9.68 11.57
CA THR A 135 -22.72 8.38 11.88
C THR A 135 -21.42 8.55 12.66
N LEU A 136 -20.59 9.53 12.30
CA LEU A 136 -19.34 9.82 13.00
C LEU A 136 -19.60 10.42 14.38
N ARG A 137 -20.55 11.35 14.47
CA ARG A 137 -20.89 12.04 15.71
C ARG A 137 -21.35 11.09 16.83
N ARG A 138 -21.93 9.93 16.48
CA ARG A 138 -22.44 8.91 17.43
C ARG A 138 -21.36 8.24 18.29
N TYR A 139 -20.11 8.18 17.82
CA TYR A 139 -19.04 7.46 18.53
C TYR A 139 -17.76 8.28 18.69
N ALA A 140 -17.58 9.35 17.89
CA ALA A 140 -16.38 10.17 17.93
C ALA A 140 -16.09 10.74 19.35
N PRO A 141 -17.07 11.14 20.17
CA PRO A 141 -16.79 11.61 21.53
C PRO A 141 -16.15 10.55 22.40
N GLU A 142 -16.77 9.37 22.54
CA GLU A 142 -16.22 8.32 23.38
C GLU A 142 -14.88 7.81 22.82
N PHE A 143 -14.77 7.72 21.49
CA PHE A 143 -13.51 7.38 20.82
C PHE A 143 -12.38 8.36 21.18
N LEU A 144 -12.65 9.66 21.10
CA LEU A 144 -11.63 10.67 21.41
C LEU A 144 -11.33 10.75 22.91
N ASP A 145 -12.30 10.50 23.79
CA ASP A 145 -12.13 10.57 25.24
C ASP A 145 -11.21 9.44 25.77
N VAL A 146 -11.41 8.21 25.27
CA VAL A 146 -10.67 7.03 25.75
C VAL A 146 -9.21 7.02 25.30
N LEU A 147 -8.89 7.57 24.12
CA LEU A 147 -7.55 7.47 23.53
C LEU A 147 -6.57 8.48 24.14
N LYS A 148 -5.46 8.02 24.69
CA LYS A 148 -4.37 8.89 25.16
C LYS A 148 -3.42 9.22 24.01
N LEU A 149 -3.78 10.24 23.24
CA LEU A 149 -3.04 10.68 22.05
C LEU A 149 -1.78 11.49 22.41
N ARG A 150 -0.74 11.28 21.60
CA ARG A 150 0.50 12.05 21.57
C ARG A 150 0.90 12.29 20.12
N ALA A 151 1.62 13.36 19.84
CA ALA A 151 1.97 13.75 18.48
C ALA A 151 3.44 14.16 18.36
N ALA A 152 4.02 13.83 17.22
CA ALA A 152 5.29 14.36 16.78
C ALA A 152 5.13 15.86 16.47
N PRO A 153 6.22 16.66 16.46
CA PRO A 153 6.15 18.08 16.16
C PRO A 153 5.41 18.41 14.86
N ALA A 154 5.51 17.55 13.84
CA ALA A 154 4.85 17.73 12.54
C ALA A 154 3.31 17.58 12.59
N ALA A 155 2.76 16.83 13.54
CA ALA A 155 1.32 16.58 13.67
C ALA A 155 0.66 17.34 14.83
N LYS A 156 1.40 18.24 15.49
CA LYS A 156 0.89 19.02 16.62
C LYS A 156 -0.40 19.78 16.29
N ASN A 157 -0.46 20.45 15.14
CA ASN A 157 -1.65 21.17 14.71
C ASN A 157 -2.89 20.27 14.53
N ALA A 158 -2.69 19.01 14.13
CA ALA A 158 -3.78 18.05 14.03
C ALA A 158 -4.23 17.58 15.42
N LEU A 159 -3.29 17.35 16.34
CA LEU A 159 -3.62 17.03 17.74
C LEU A 159 -4.35 18.18 18.44
N ASP A 160 -3.89 19.41 18.27
CA ASP A 160 -4.53 20.61 18.86
C ASP A 160 -5.98 20.75 18.38
N ALA A 161 -6.26 20.44 17.11
CA ALA A 161 -7.63 20.40 16.58
C ALA A 161 -8.47 19.31 17.25
N ILE A 162 -7.90 18.14 17.53
CA ILE A 162 -8.58 17.06 18.27
C ILE A 162 -8.85 17.48 19.73
N GLU A 163 -7.94 18.22 20.38
CA GLU A 163 -8.18 18.77 21.72
C GLU A 163 -9.31 19.81 21.71
N VAL A 164 -9.40 20.64 20.67
CA VAL A 164 -10.57 21.52 20.47
C VAL A 164 -11.85 20.69 20.34
N LEU A 165 -11.84 19.60 19.58
CA LEU A 165 -13.01 18.71 19.46
C LEU A 165 -13.39 18.08 20.80
N ARG A 166 -12.41 17.64 21.62
CA ARG A 166 -12.66 17.15 22.98
C ARG A 166 -13.34 18.20 23.83
N GLY A 167 -12.80 19.42 23.87
CA GLY A 167 -13.40 20.54 24.61
C GLY A 167 -14.82 20.86 24.13
N MET A 168 -15.06 20.83 22.81
CA MET A 168 -16.41 21.02 22.25
C MET A 168 -17.38 19.90 22.64
N ASN A 169 -16.91 18.65 22.71
CA ASN A 169 -17.71 17.51 23.14
C ASN A 169 -18.08 17.60 24.63
N THR A 170 -17.11 17.89 25.49
CA THR A 170 -17.33 18.05 26.94
C THR A 170 -18.30 19.18 27.25
N ASN A 171 -18.18 20.31 26.55
CA ASN A 171 -19.00 21.50 26.78
C ASN A 171 -20.32 21.48 25.97
N ASN A 172 -20.60 20.43 25.19
CA ASN A 172 -21.70 20.38 24.23
C ASN A 172 -21.78 21.64 23.33
N ALA A 173 -20.63 22.24 23.02
CA ALA A 173 -20.53 23.49 22.27
C ALA A 173 -21.06 23.27 20.85
N ARG A 174 -21.94 24.17 20.37
CA ARG A 174 -22.55 24.07 19.04
C ARG A 174 -21.71 24.66 17.93
N LYS A 175 -20.85 25.63 18.25
CA LYS A 175 -19.97 26.34 17.31
C LYS A 175 -18.51 26.00 17.58
N VAL A 176 -17.70 26.04 16.53
CA VAL A 176 -16.24 26.00 16.65
C VAL A 176 -15.78 27.30 17.34
N PRO A 177 -14.74 27.27 18.20
CA PRO A 177 -14.18 28.47 18.82
C PRO A 177 -13.78 29.54 17.78
N ALA A 178 -13.60 30.79 18.23
CA ALA A 178 -13.27 31.91 17.35
C ALA A 178 -11.88 31.78 16.67
N ASP A 179 -10.92 31.16 17.36
CA ASP A 179 -9.56 30.93 16.86
C ASP A 179 -9.16 29.45 17.02
N PRO A 180 -9.72 28.53 16.22
CA PRO A 180 -9.35 27.13 16.26
C PRO A 180 -8.08 26.90 15.42
N PRO A 181 -7.30 25.84 15.69
CA PRO A 181 -6.22 25.43 14.80
C PRO A 181 -6.77 25.17 13.38
N THR A 182 -6.14 25.74 12.36
CA THR A 182 -6.56 25.57 10.95
C THR A 182 -5.46 25.01 10.05
N ASP A 183 -4.21 25.02 10.50
CA ASP A 183 -3.05 24.64 9.70
C ASP A 183 -3.02 23.15 9.30
N PHE A 184 -3.77 22.30 10.01
CA PHE A 184 -3.93 20.89 9.65
C PHE A 184 -4.87 20.68 8.45
N ILE A 185 -5.67 21.70 8.08
CA ILE A 185 -6.67 21.62 7.02
C ILE A 185 -5.98 21.63 5.67
N LYS A 186 -6.06 20.50 4.94
CA LYS A 186 -5.51 20.41 3.58
C LYS A 186 -6.31 21.28 2.59
N PRO A 187 -5.69 21.76 1.50
CA PRO A 187 -6.35 22.61 0.50
C PRO A 187 -7.68 22.06 -0.02
N ARG A 188 -7.78 20.72 -0.15
CA ARG A 188 -8.98 20.01 -0.60
C ARG A 188 -10.19 20.20 0.34
N TRP A 189 -9.95 20.40 1.63
CA TRP A 189 -11.00 20.64 2.63
C TRP A 189 -11.31 22.12 2.83
N GLN A 190 -10.41 23.01 2.44
CA GLN A 190 -10.45 24.43 2.82
C GLN A 190 -11.75 25.11 2.42
N LYS A 191 -12.27 24.87 1.21
CA LYS A 191 -13.55 25.43 0.73
C LYS A 191 -14.79 24.92 1.46
N LEU A 192 -14.70 23.74 2.08
CA LEU A 192 -15.81 23.13 2.82
C LEU A 192 -15.79 23.53 4.30
N VAL A 193 -14.59 23.72 4.85
CA VAL A 193 -14.40 24.08 6.25
C VAL A 193 -14.54 25.59 6.44
N MET A 194 -13.91 26.39 5.58
CA MET A 194 -13.97 27.85 5.63
C MET A 194 -15.12 28.34 4.74
N THR A 195 -16.16 28.90 5.36
CA THR A 195 -17.30 29.51 4.65
C THR A 195 -17.34 31.01 4.92
N ASP A 196 -18.09 31.76 4.11
CA ASP A 196 -18.25 33.21 4.28
C ASP A 196 -18.89 33.58 5.64
N THR A 197 -19.59 32.63 6.27
CA THR A 197 -20.23 32.80 7.59
C THR A 197 -19.39 32.32 8.76
N GLY A 198 -18.15 31.87 8.50
CA GLY A 198 -17.24 31.29 9.47
C GLY A 198 -16.97 29.80 9.21
N ILE A 199 -16.52 29.08 10.24
CA ILE A 199 -16.10 27.68 10.11
C ILE A 199 -17.31 26.74 10.19
N ASP A 200 -17.53 25.91 9.15
CA ASP A 200 -18.53 24.84 9.21
C ASP A 200 -18.01 23.72 10.14
N ARG A 201 -18.64 23.61 11.30
CA ARG A 201 -18.34 22.61 12.32
C ARG A 201 -18.28 21.18 11.77
N ARG A 202 -19.23 20.80 10.90
CA ARG A 202 -19.34 19.42 10.42
C ARG A 202 -18.11 19.07 9.60
N TYR A 203 -17.72 19.95 8.68
CA TYR A 203 -16.55 19.74 7.86
C TYR A 203 -15.24 19.89 8.66
N TYR A 204 -15.21 20.75 9.66
CA TYR A 204 -14.06 20.84 10.59
C TYR A 204 -13.84 19.51 11.34
N GLU A 205 -14.90 18.96 11.94
CA GLU A 205 -14.85 17.66 12.64
C GLU A 205 -14.48 16.51 11.69
N LEU A 206 -15.10 16.45 10.50
CA LEU A 206 -14.78 15.46 9.47
C LEU A 206 -13.32 15.53 9.03
N CYS A 207 -12.80 16.74 8.82
CA CYS A 207 -11.41 16.97 8.44
C CYS A 207 -10.48 16.51 9.56
N ALA A 208 -10.72 16.93 10.80
CA ALA A 208 -9.87 16.60 11.95
C ALA A 208 -9.82 15.08 12.19
N LEU A 209 -10.96 14.38 12.14
CA LEU A 209 -11.00 12.92 12.27
C LEU A 209 -10.31 12.23 11.08
N SER A 210 -10.45 12.75 9.86
CA SER A 210 -9.75 12.21 8.69
C SER A 210 -8.23 12.39 8.79
N GLU A 211 -7.77 13.54 9.31
CA GLU A 211 -6.34 13.80 9.51
C GLU A 211 -5.77 13.02 10.69
N LEU A 212 -6.53 12.84 11.77
CA LEU A 212 -6.17 11.94 12.87
C LEU A 212 -5.94 10.51 12.36
N LYS A 213 -6.87 9.97 11.56
CA LYS A 213 -6.70 8.66 10.91
C LYS A 213 -5.39 8.60 10.10
N ASN A 214 -5.08 9.64 9.34
CA ASN A 214 -3.87 9.63 8.50
C ASN A 214 -2.60 9.71 9.35
N ALA A 215 -2.61 10.54 10.41
CA ALA A 215 -1.49 10.71 11.32
C ALA A 215 -1.22 9.46 12.18
N LEU A 216 -2.27 8.76 12.61
CA LEU A 216 -2.14 7.44 13.27
C LEU A 216 -1.50 6.41 12.34
N ARG A 217 -1.83 6.45 11.05
CA ARG A 217 -1.29 5.51 10.05
C ARG A 217 0.15 5.81 9.64
N SER A 218 0.57 7.08 9.67
CA SER A 218 1.96 7.46 9.43
C SER A 218 2.83 7.29 10.67
N GLY A 219 2.24 7.18 11.86
CA GLY A 219 2.95 7.18 13.14
C GLY A 219 3.28 8.58 13.65
N ASP A 220 2.80 9.64 12.99
CA ASP A 220 2.98 11.02 13.46
C ASP A 220 2.14 11.34 14.70
N ILE A 221 1.04 10.60 14.89
CA ILE A 221 0.28 10.54 16.15
C ILE A 221 0.32 9.10 16.63
N TRP A 222 0.53 8.91 17.93
CA TRP A 222 0.50 7.60 18.58
C TRP A 222 -0.42 7.61 19.80
N VAL A 223 -0.78 6.41 20.23
CA VAL A 223 -1.69 6.17 21.34
C VAL A 223 -0.96 5.42 22.44
N GLN A 224 -0.94 6.00 23.65
CA GLN A 224 -0.35 5.35 24.79
C GLN A 224 -1.12 4.07 25.16
N GLY A 225 -0.40 2.95 25.31
CA GLY A 225 -0.99 1.64 25.60
C GLY A 225 -1.44 0.85 24.38
N SER A 226 -1.36 1.43 23.18
CA SER A 226 -1.52 0.70 21.92
C SER A 226 -0.31 -0.19 21.65
N ARG A 227 -0.49 -1.28 20.90
CA ARG A 227 0.62 -2.13 20.43
C ARG A 227 1.04 -1.77 19.02
N GLN A 228 0.10 -1.49 18.12
CA GLN A 228 0.37 -1.16 16.72
C GLN A 228 0.62 0.34 16.49
N PHE A 229 -0.08 1.19 17.24
CA PHE A 229 -0.04 2.66 17.13
C PHE A 229 0.73 3.28 18.30
N LYS A 230 1.77 2.61 18.81
CA LYS A 230 2.69 3.18 19.81
C LYS A 230 3.75 4.07 19.16
N ASP A 231 4.48 4.79 20.00
CA ASP A 231 5.62 5.62 19.55
C ASP A 231 6.59 4.77 18.73
N PHE A 232 7.12 5.33 17.65
CA PHE A 232 8.13 4.66 16.84
C PHE A 232 9.38 4.33 17.67
N GLU A 233 9.78 5.25 18.55
CA GLU A 233 10.95 5.07 19.42
C GLU A 233 10.77 3.90 20.40
N ASP A 234 9.53 3.58 20.79
CA ASP A 234 9.21 2.43 21.65
C ASP A 234 9.36 1.06 20.94
N TYR A 235 9.62 1.04 19.62
CA TYR A 235 10.04 -0.16 18.90
C TYR A 235 11.55 -0.33 18.86
N LEU A 236 12.31 0.73 19.13
CA LEU A 236 13.76 0.74 19.04
C LEU A 236 14.40 0.31 20.37
N VAL A 237 15.69 -0.02 20.30
CA VAL A 237 16.48 -0.22 21.51
C VAL A 237 16.64 1.14 22.20
N PRO A 238 16.34 1.27 23.52
CA PRO A 238 16.51 2.53 24.23
C PRO A 238 17.92 3.09 24.05
N PRO A 239 18.10 4.41 23.88
CA PRO A 239 19.40 5.02 23.61
C PRO A 239 20.48 4.63 24.63
N GLU A 240 20.13 4.55 25.91
CA GLU A 240 21.03 4.13 26.99
C GLU A 240 21.49 2.68 26.82
N LYS A 241 20.56 1.77 26.48
CA LYS A 241 20.86 0.37 26.23
C LYS A 241 21.70 0.21 24.97
N PHE A 242 21.39 0.97 23.91
CA PHE A 242 22.19 0.99 22.69
C PHE A 242 23.62 1.48 22.98
N ALA A 243 23.78 2.56 23.75
CA ALA A 243 25.09 3.09 24.15
C ALA A 243 25.89 2.06 24.96
N SER A 244 25.25 1.36 25.91
CA SER A 244 25.88 0.28 26.67
C SER A 244 26.34 -0.86 25.77
N LEU A 245 25.48 -1.36 24.88
CA LEU A 245 25.83 -2.44 23.93
C LEU A 245 26.95 -2.03 22.96
N LYS A 246 26.96 -0.75 22.54
CA LYS A 246 28.00 -0.20 21.69
C LYS A 246 29.34 -0.13 22.41
N GLN A 247 29.35 0.28 23.68
CA GLN A 247 30.57 0.33 24.50
C GLN A 247 31.11 -1.07 24.82
N SER A 248 30.23 -2.05 25.06
CA SER A 248 30.65 -3.44 25.30
C SER A 248 31.01 -4.22 24.04
N SER A 249 30.87 -3.62 22.84
CA SER A 249 31.05 -4.31 21.55
C SER A 249 30.16 -5.56 21.38
N GLU A 250 29.00 -5.58 22.02
CA GLU A 250 28.03 -6.69 22.01
C GLU A 250 26.85 -6.45 21.06
N LEU A 251 26.94 -5.44 20.19
CA LEU A 251 25.91 -5.21 19.18
C LEU A 251 25.82 -6.42 18.24
N PRO A 252 24.64 -7.05 18.08
CA PRO A 252 24.47 -8.23 17.22
C PRO A 252 24.38 -7.82 15.74
N LEU A 253 25.40 -7.12 15.25
CA LEU A 253 25.49 -6.58 13.90
C LEU A 253 26.70 -7.21 13.21
N GLY A 254 26.47 -7.92 12.10
CA GLY A 254 27.55 -8.47 11.25
C GLY A 254 28.24 -7.41 10.36
N VAL A 255 28.24 -6.15 10.77
CA VAL A 255 28.79 -5.00 10.03
C VAL A 255 29.57 -4.09 10.96
N ALA A 256 30.44 -3.25 10.40
CA ALA A 256 31.16 -2.23 11.16
C ALA A 256 30.17 -1.36 11.96
N THR A 257 30.42 -1.22 13.27
CA THR A 257 29.58 -0.44 14.19
C THR A 257 29.89 1.06 14.16
N ASP A 258 30.96 1.44 13.47
CA ASP A 258 31.27 2.83 13.14
C ASP A 258 30.45 3.23 11.90
N CYS A 259 29.57 4.23 12.09
CA CYS A 259 28.65 4.68 11.07
C CYS A 259 29.38 5.34 9.89
N ASP A 260 30.39 6.16 10.16
CA ASP A 260 31.10 6.90 9.13
C ASP A 260 31.96 5.94 8.30
N GLN A 261 32.63 4.98 8.95
CA GLN A 261 33.37 3.92 8.26
C GLN A 261 32.43 3.03 7.43
N TYR A 262 31.30 2.60 8.00
CA TYR A 262 30.33 1.78 7.27
C TYR A 262 29.78 2.50 6.03
N LEU A 263 29.42 3.78 6.17
CA LEU A 263 28.94 4.59 5.07
C LEU A 263 30.03 4.82 4.02
N HIS A 264 31.25 5.11 4.44
CA HIS A 264 32.39 5.24 3.54
C HIS A 264 32.59 3.95 2.73
N ASP A 265 32.70 2.79 3.40
CA ASP A 265 32.90 1.50 2.74
C ASP A 265 31.76 1.16 1.77
N ARG A 266 30.51 1.46 2.14
CA ARG A 266 29.34 1.21 1.29
C ARG A 266 29.28 2.16 0.10
N LEU A 267 29.61 3.43 0.27
CA LEU A 267 29.66 4.41 -0.80
C LEU A 267 30.81 4.11 -1.76
N THR A 268 32.01 3.81 -1.26
CA THR A 268 33.16 3.41 -2.07
C THR A 268 32.87 2.12 -2.85
N LEU A 269 32.24 1.14 -2.21
CA LEU A 269 31.80 -0.07 -2.89
C LEU A 269 30.76 0.24 -3.98
N LEU A 270 29.78 1.09 -3.69
CA LEU A 270 28.78 1.53 -4.66
C LEU A 270 29.43 2.25 -5.85
N GLU A 271 30.34 3.19 -5.61
CA GLU A 271 31.06 3.94 -6.64
C GLU A 271 31.89 3.01 -7.53
N THR A 272 32.64 2.08 -6.92
CA THR A 272 33.43 1.07 -7.63
C THR A 272 32.55 0.22 -8.54
N GLN A 273 31.36 -0.13 -8.06
CA GLN A 273 30.45 -1.02 -8.76
C GLN A 273 29.68 -0.29 -9.84
N LEU A 274 29.29 0.97 -9.61
CA LEU A 274 28.75 1.85 -10.65
C LEU A 274 29.78 2.12 -11.75
N ALA A 275 31.05 2.35 -11.41
CA ALA A 275 32.11 2.49 -12.39
C ALA A 275 32.31 1.21 -13.22
N THR A 276 32.26 0.05 -12.56
CA THR A 276 32.35 -1.26 -13.21
C THR A 276 31.17 -1.49 -14.16
N VAL A 277 29.93 -1.28 -13.69
CA VAL A 277 28.71 -1.39 -14.49
C VAL A 277 28.70 -0.41 -15.66
N ASN A 278 29.11 0.85 -15.46
CA ASN A 278 29.17 1.84 -16.53
C ASN A 278 30.17 1.43 -17.63
N ARG A 279 31.35 0.93 -17.24
CA ARG A 279 32.35 0.44 -18.19
C ARG A 279 31.82 -0.76 -18.98
N MET A 280 31.19 -1.72 -18.30
CA MET A 280 30.59 -2.90 -18.95
C MET A 280 29.40 -2.50 -19.85
N ALA A 281 28.60 -1.52 -19.45
CA ALA A 281 27.49 -1.01 -20.25
C ALA A 281 27.99 -0.36 -21.55
N GLN A 282 29.05 0.45 -21.47
CA GLN A 282 29.67 1.07 -22.64
C GLN A 282 30.28 0.04 -23.60
N ALA A 283 30.87 -1.03 -23.05
CA ALA A 283 31.41 -2.14 -23.83
C ALA A 283 30.32 -3.12 -24.32
N ASN A 284 29.07 -2.94 -23.90
CA ASN A 284 27.96 -3.86 -24.13
C ASN A 284 28.21 -5.29 -23.57
N ASP A 285 29.01 -5.37 -22.50
CA ASP A 285 29.46 -6.58 -21.81
C ASP A 285 28.71 -6.84 -20.49
N LEU A 286 27.59 -6.14 -20.26
CA LEU A 286 26.78 -6.38 -19.07
C LEU A 286 26.18 -7.80 -19.11
N PRO A 287 26.36 -8.61 -18.05
CA PRO A 287 25.74 -9.93 -17.99
C PRO A 287 24.23 -9.77 -17.91
N ASP A 288 23.52 -10.48 -18.78
CA ASP A 288 22.06 -10.54 -18.84
C ASP A 288 21.36 -9.17 -18.89
N ALA A 289 22.04 -8.13 -19.36
CA ALA A 289 21.47 -6.80 -19.46
C ALA A 289 22.09 -5.99 -20.59
N ILE A 290 21.28 -5.17 -21.25
CA ILE A 290 21.70 -4.26 -22.31
C ILE A 290 21.07 -2.90 -22.04
N ILE A 291 21.84 -1.82 -22.14
CA ILE A 291 21.33 -0.46 -22.06
C ILE A 291 21.15 0.06 -23.49
N THR A 292 19.90 0.33 -23.86
CA THR A 292 19.53 0.90 -25.17
C THR A 292 18.97 2.31 -25.00
N GLU A 293 18.71 3.02 -26.11
CA GLU A 293 18.02 4.33 -26.08
C GLU A 293 16.62 4.26 -25.44
N SER A 294 15.96 3.10 -25.50
CA SER A 294 14.66 2.84 -24.87
C SER A 294 14.76 2.54 -23.36
N GLY A 295 15.98 2.43 -22.82
CA GLY A 295 16.28 2.12 -21.43
C GLY A 295 16.98 0.77 -21.23
N LEU A 296 17.00 0.32 -19.96
CA LEU A 296 17.57 -0.96 -19.53
C LEU A 296 16.68 -2.13 -19.95
N LYS A 297 17.23 -3.03 -20.76
CA LYS A 297 16.64 -4.32 -21.10
C LYS A 297 17.40 -5.41 -20.35
N ILE A 298 16.73 -6.09 -19.43
CA ILE A 298 17.28 -7.27 -18.74
C ILE A 298 16.89 -8.49 -19.59
N THR A 299 17.87 -9.31 -19.97
CA THR A 299 17.66 -10.58 -20.65
C THR A 299 16.88 -11.50 -19.71
N PRO A 300 15.76 -12.11 -20.17
CA PRO A 300 15.07 -13.11 -19.38
C PRO A 300 16.04 -14.23 -18.99
N LEU A 301 15.95 -14.72 -17.76
CA LEU A 301 16.70 -15.90 -17.37
C LEU A 301 16.32 -17.05 -18.29
N ASP A 302 17.32 -17.68 -18.91
CA ASP A 302 17.13 -18.96 -19.56
C ASP A 302 16.82 -20.01 -18.50
N ALA A 303 15.86 -20.87 -18.79
CA ALA A 303 15.58 -22.00 -17.92
C ALA A 303 16.84 -22.88 -17.90
N THR A 304 17.51 -22.96 -16.74
CA THR A 304 18.65 -23.86 -16.54
C THR A 304 18.23 -25.34 -16.43
N VAL A 305 16.97 -25.65 -16.77
CA VAL A 305 16.43 -27.01 -16.78
C VAL A 305 17.03 -27.71 -17.99
N PRO A 306 17.82 -28.78 -17.82
CA PRO A 306 18.33 -29.55 -18.96
C PRO A 306 17.18 -30.07 -19.81
N ASP A 307 17.32 -30.11 -21.13
CA ASP A 307 16.27 -30.60 -22.04
C ASP A 307 15.79 -32.01 -21.65
N ALA A 308 16.69 -32.86 -21.15
CA ALA A 308 16.35 -34.18 -20.64
C ALA A 308 15.42 -34.14 -19.41
N ALA A 309 15.60 -33.16 -18.52
CA ALA A 309 14.72 -32.96 -17.37
C ALA A 309 13.35 -32.43 -17.80
N GLN A 310 13.28 -31.53 -18.79
CA GLN A 310 12.01 -31.08 -19.34
C GLN A 310 11.26 -32.23 -20.03
N ALA A 311 11.96 -33.06 -20.82
CA ALA A 311 11.39 -34.24 -21.44
C ALA A 311 10.84 -35.24 -20.40
N LEU A 312 11.53 -35.39 -19.26
CA LEU A 312 11.04 -36.21 -18.15
C LEU A 312 9.80 -35.60 -17.48
N ILE A 313 9.77 -34.28 -17.25
CA ILE A 313 8.60 -33.57 -16.71
C ILE A 313 7.38 -33.79 -17.61
N ASP A 314 7.55 -33.65 -18.93
CA ASP A 314 6.46 -33.82 -19.89
C ASP A 314 5.95 -35.27 -19.89
N GLN A 315 6.85 -36.26 -19.88
CA GLN A 315 6.47 -37.68 -19.76
C GLN A 315 5.73 -37.97 -18.44
N MET A 316 6.22 -37.43 -17.32
CA MET A 316 5.56 -37.57 -16.01
C MET A 316 4.17 -36.92 -16.01
N ALA A 317 4.05 -35.73 -16.58
CA ALA A 317 2.78 -35.01 -16.67
C ALA A 317 1.74 -35.76 -17.50
N MET A 318 2.16 -36.52 -18.52
CA MET A 318 1.25 -37.38 -19.31
C MET A 318 0.73 -38.60 -18.53
N VAL A 319 1.46 -39.05 -17.50
CA VAL A 319 1.07 -40.22 -16.68
C VAL A 319 0.24 -39.81 -15.45
N LEU A 320 0.38 -38.57 -14.99
CA LEU A 320 -0.34 -38.08 -13.82
C LEU A 320 -1.84 -37.84 -14.12
N PRO A 321 -2.75 -38.38 -13.30
CA PRO A 321 -4.18 -38.21 -13.50
C PRO A 321 -4.63 -36.77 -13.19
N HIS A 322 -5.62 -36.28 -13.95
CA HIS A 322 -6.32 -35.04 -13.63
C HIS A 322 -7.32 -35.27 -12.48
N VAL A 323 -6.86 -35.04 -11.24
CA VAL A 323 -7.69 -35.16 -10.03
C VAL A 323 -8.22 -33.80 -9.57
N LYS A 324 -9.40 -33.79 -8.94
CA LYS A 324 -9.90 -32.57 -8.29
C LYS A 324 -9.03 -32.27 -7.06
N ILE A 325 -8.71 -31.00 -6.82
CA ILE A 325 -7.89 -30.60 -5.67
C ILE A 325 -8.46 -31.10 -4.33
N THR A 326 -9.78 -31.20 -4.20
CA THR A 326 -10.43 -31.75 -3.01
C THR A 326 -10.24 -33.26 -2.85
N GLU A 327 -10.11 -34.00 -3.94
CA GLU A 327 -9.80 -35.44 -3.92
C GLU A 327 -8.34 -35.66 -3.56
N LEU A 328 -7.43 -34.85 -4.13
CA LEU A 328 -6.02 -34.86 -3.73
C LEU A 328 -5.86 -34.54 -2.24
N LEU A 329 -6.59 -33.55 -1.71
CA LEU A 329 -6.56 -33.22 -0.28
C LEU A 329 -7.11 -34.35 0.61
N LEU A 330 -8.09 -35.13 0.13
CA LEU A 330 -8.58 -36.31 0.85
C LEU A 330 -7.53 -37.41 0.88
N GLU A 331 -6.86 -37.66 -0.23
CA GLU A 331 -5.78 -38.65 -0.32
C GLU A 331 -4.60 -38.29 0.61
N VAL A 332 -4.20 -37.02 0.61
CA VAL A 332 -3.19 -36.51 1.56
C VAL A 332 -3.66 -36.62 3.02
N ASP A 333 -4.95 -36.43 3.28
CA ASP A 333 -5.53 -36.68 4.61
C ASP A 333 -5.52 -38.16 4.98
N GLU A 334 -5.67 -39.09 4.04
CA GLU A 334 -5.52 -40.53 4.33
C GLU A 334 -4.08 -40.86 4.73
N TRP A 335 -3.08 -40.23 4.11
CA TRP A 335 -1.66 -40.45 4.46
C TRP A 335 -1.27 -39.83 5.79
N THR A 336 -1.74 -38.61 6.06
CA THR A 336 -1.24 -37.80 7.18
C THR A 336 -2.22 -37.68 8.33
N GLY A 337 -3.51 -37.90 8.08
CA GLY A 337 -4.62 -37.71 9.00
C GLY A 337 -4.77 -36.27 9.52
N PHE A 338 -4.29 -35.27 8.79
CA PHE A 338 -4.21 -33.88 9.28
C PHE A 338 -5.57 -33.29 9.64
N THR A 339 -6.67 -33.77 9.04
CA THR A 339 -8.02 -33.28 9.34
C THR A 339 -8.45 -33.56 10.78
N ARG A 340 -7.80 -34.50 11.48
CA ARG A 340 -8.08 -34.81 12.90
C ARG A 340 -7.92 -33.61 13.83
N HIS A 341 -7.15 -32.61 13.42
CA HIS A 341 -6.89 -31.40 14.21
C HIS A 341 -8.03 -30.38 14.15
N PHE A 342 -8.92 -30.48 13.17
CA PHE A 342 -10.08 -29.59 13.00
C PHE A 342 -11.26 -30.10 13.83
N ILE A 343 -11.08 -30.12 15.15
CA ILE A 343 -12.11 -30.56 16.11
C ILE A 343 -13.13 -29.47 16.39
N HIS A 344 -14.34 -29.88 16.75
CA HIS A 344 -15.43 -28.98 17.14
C HIS A 344 -15.05 -28.24 18.43
N LEU A 345 -15.18 -26.90 18.44
CA LEU A 345 -14.72 -26.03 19.52
C LEU A 345 -15.22 -26.44 20.91
N LYS A 346 -16.50 -26.82 21.01
CA LYS A 346 -17.15 -27.18 22.28
C LYS A 346 -17.04 -28.67 22.65
N ALA A 347 -17.38 -29.56 21.72
CA ALA A 347 -17.49 -31.00 21.99
C ALA A 347 -16.15 -31.75 21.81
N GLY A 348 -15.21 -31.20 21.04
CA GLY A 348 -13.97 -31.90 20.66
C GLY A 348 -14.15 -32.93 19.54
N ASP A 349 -15.37 -33.07 18.99
CA ASP A 349 -15.68 -34.03 17.95
C ASP A 349 -15.03 -33.69 16.60
N LEU A 350 -14.73 -34.72 15.82
CA LEU A 350 -14.25 -34.55 14.44
C LEU A 350 -15.35 -33.98 13.53
N ALA A 351 -14.94 -33.27 12.49
CA ALA A 351 -15.86 -32.86 11.44
C ALA A 351 -16.46 -34.10 10.75
N LYS A 352 -17.79 -34.24 10.80
CA LYS A 352 -18.50 -35.39 10.21
C LYS A 352 -18.33 -35.48 8.70
N ASP A 353 -18.25 -34.32 8.03
CA ASP A 353 -18.07 -34.21 6.58
C ASP A 353 -16.69 -33.63 6.27
N LYS A 354 -15.74 -34.52 5.96
CA LYS A 354 -14.37 -34.13 5.57
C LYS A 354 -14.32 -33.35 4.26
N LYS A 355 -15.18 -33.67 3.28
CA LYS A 355 -15.22 -32.97 1.98
C LYS A 355 -15.61 -31.52 2.16
N LEU A 356 -16.61 -31.28 3.00
CA LEU A 356 -17.08 -29.94 3.30
C LEU A 356 -16.06 -29.15 4.14
N LEU A 357 -15.36 -29.81 5.09
CA LEU A 357 -14.24 -29.21 5.81
C LEU A 357 -13.13 -28.77 4.87
N LEU A 358 -12.66 -29.66 3.97
CA LEU A 358 -11.61 -29.37 3.01
C LEU A 358 -12.02 -28.27 2.02
N THR A 359 -13.29 -28.22 1.61
CA THR A 359 -13.83 -27.13 0.80
C THR A 359 -13.77 -25.79 1.53
N THR A 360 -14.05 -25.79 2.83
CA THR A 360 -13.96 -24.60 3.68
C THR A 360 -12.51 -24.12 3.82
N ILE A 361 -11.58 -25.05 4.06
CA ILE A 361 -10.13 -24.77 4.13
C ILE A 361 -9.63 -24.21 2.79
N LEU A 362 -10.04 -24.82 1.67
CA LEU A 362 -9.65 -24.37 0.34
C LEU A 362 -10.11 -22.94 0.08
N ALA A 363 -11.36 -22.60 0.45
CA ALA A 363 -11.90 -21.25 0.26
C ALA A 363 -11.07 -20.16 0.95
N ASP A 364 -10.50 -20.49 2.10
CA ASP A 364 -9.58 -19.64 2.86
C ASP A 364 -8.21 -19.57 2.18
N ALA A 365 -7.63 -20.73 1.83
CA ALA A 365 -6.30 -20.84 1.23
C ALA A 365 -6.16 -20.10 -0.11
N ILE A 366 -7.18 -20.15 -0.98
CA ILE A 366 -7.15 -19.47 -2.29
C ILE A 366 -7.71 -18.03 -2.23
N ASN A 367 -7.98 -17.50 -1.03
CA ASN A 367 -8.58 -16.17 -0.82
C ASN A 367 -9.87 -15.94 -1.64
N LEU A 368 -10.63 -17.00 -1.92
CA LEU A 368 -11.88 -16.92 -2.68
C LEU A 368 -13.03 -16.45 -1.79
N GLY A 369 -12.98 -16.84 -0.51
CA GLY A 369 -14.03 -16.58 0.47
C GLY A 369 -15.23 -17.51 0.34
N LEU A 370 -15.97 -17.67 1.44
CA LEU A 370 -17.04 -18.68 1.55
C LEU A 370 -18.23 -18.43 0.61
N THR A 371 -18.58 -17.17 0.34
CA THR A 371 -19.71 -16.82 -0.55
C THR A 371 -19.46 -17.31 -1.97
N LYS A 372 -18.31 -16.95 -2.55
CA LYS A 372 -17.93 -17.37 -3.91
C LYS A 372 -17.63 -18.86 -4.01
N MET A 373 -17.13 -19.46 -2.92
CA MET A 373 -16.96 -20.92 -2.86
C MET A 373 -18.32 -21.63 -2.92
N ALA A 374 -19.32 -21.15 -2.17
CA ALA A 374 -20.66 -21.73 -2.21
C ALA A 374 -21.31 -21.60 -3.60
N GLU A 375 -21.10 -20.49 -4.30
CA GLU A 375 -21.57 -20.31 -5.68
C GLU A 375 -20.86 -21.25 -6.69
N SER A 376 -19.59 -21.56 -6.44
CA SER A 376 -18.77 -22.41 -7.32
C SER A 376 -18.93 -23.92 -7.07
N CYS A 377 -19.50 -24.32 -5.94
CA CYS A 377 -19.61 -25.72 -5.52
C CYS A 377 -21.09 -26.16 -5.44
N PRO A 378 -21.62 -26.86 -6.47
CA PRO A 378 -22.98 -27.40 -6.45
C PRO A 378 -23.22 -28.29 -5.21
N GLY A 379 -24.32 -28.04 -4.49
CA GLY A 379 -24.69 -28.81 -3.29
C GLY A 379 -24.16 -28.27 -1.95
N THR A 380 -23.32 -27.23 -1.98
CA THR A 380 -22.81 -26.56 -0.79
C THR A 380 -23.48 -25.20 -0.60
N THR A 381 -23.82 -24.84 0.65
CA THR A 381 -24.38 -23.51 0.97
C THR A 381 -23.42 -22.71 1.82
N TYR A 382 -23.49 -21.39 1.72
CA TYR A 382 -22.70 -20.48 2.56
C TYR A 382 -22.88 -20.80 4.06
N ALA A 383 -24.12 -21.06 4.50
CA ALA A 383 -24.42 -21.37 5.89
C ALA A 383 -23.68 -22.61 6.40
N LYS A 384 -23.57 -23.66 5.57
CA LYS A 384 -22.82 -24.88 5.91
C LYS A 384 -21.33 -24.63 6.06
N LEU A 385 -20.73 -23.87 5.12
CA LEU A 385 -19.31 -23.51 5.16
C LEU A 385 -18.99 -22.60 6.35
N ALA A 386 -19.82 -21.58 6.58
CA ALA A 386 -19.65 -20.63 7.67
C ALA A 386 -19.74 -21.33 9.03
N TRP A 387 -20.65 -22.30 9.18
CA TRP A 387 -20.75 -23.10 10.39
C TRP A 387 -19.48 -23.93 10.62
N LEU A 388 -18.97 -24.65 9.62
CA LEU A 388 -17.72 -25.40 9.76
C LEU A 388 -16.53 -24.50 10.09
N GLN A 389 -16.41 -23.35 9.41
CA GLN A 389 -15.35 -22.39 9.69
C GLN A 389 -15.41 -21.93 11.15
N ALA A 390 -16.58 -21.51 11.63
CA ALA A 390 -16.75 -20.99 12.98
C ALA A 390 -16.44 -22.03 14.07
N TRP A 391 -16.83 -23.30 13.86
CA TRP A 391 -16.75 -24.33 14.90
C TRP A 391 -15.51 -25.21 14.82
N HIS A 392 -14.90 -25.38 13.65
CA HIS A 392 -13.78 -26.33 13.43
C HIS A 392 -12.46 -25.66 13.01
N ILE A 393 -12.48 -24.45 12.43
CA ILE A 393 -11.28 -23.81 11.87
C ILE A 393 -10.80 -22.67 12.77
N ARG A 394 -9.53 -22.71 13.18
CA ARG A 394 -8.85 -21.69 13.98
C ARG A 394 -7.36 -21.66 13.63
N ASP A 395 -6.66 -20.59 14.04
CA ASP A 395 -5.20 -20.48 13.85
C ASP A 395 -4.46 -21.68 14.45
N GLU A 396 -4.92 -22.19 15.60
CA GLU A 396 -4.31 -23.35 16.25
C GLU A 396 -4.50 -24.63 15.44
N THR A 397 -5.70 -24.87 14.89
CA THR A 397 -5.99 -26.09 14.12
C THR A 397 -5.19 -26.11 12.82
N TYR A 398 -5.07 -24.96 12.15
CA TYR A 398 -4.19 -24.81 10.99
C TYR A 398 -2.73 -25.08 11.32
N SER A 399 -2.23 -24.49 12.41
CA SER A 399 -0.83 -24.64 12.81
C SER A 399 -0.51 -26.11 13.10
N THR A 400 -1.38 -26.82 13.81
CA THR A 400 -1.18 -28.25 14.10
C THR A 400 -1.32 -29.13 12.87
N ALA A 401 -2.31 -28.87 12.00
CA ALA A 401 -2.48 -29.61 10.76
C ALA A 401 -1.29 -29.43 9.82
N LEU A 402 -0.79 -28.20 9.70
CA LEU A 402 0.40 -27.90 8.90
C LEU A 402 1.64 -28.63 9.44
N ALA A 403 1.81 -28.70 10.76
CA ALA A 403 2.92 -29.44 11.35
C ALA A 403 2.90 -30.93 10.97
N GLU A 404 1.72 -31.57 10.91
CA GLU A 404 1.60 -32.96 10.45
C GLU A 404 2.00 -33.13 8.99
N LEU A 405 1.54 -32.23 8.11
CA LEU A 405 1.89 -32.24 6.68
C LEU A 405 3.40 -32.06 6.48
N VAL A 406 3.99 -31.09 7.17
CA VAL A 406 5.43 -30.81 7.12
C VAL A 406 6.24 -31.99 7.64
N ASN A 407 5.85 -32.60 8.76
CA ASN A 407 6.51 -33.79 9.30
C ASN A 407 6.42 -34.99 8.34
N ALA A 408 5.28 -35.16 7.65
CA ALA A 408 5.14 -36.21 6.65
C ALA A 408 6.05 -35.97 5.44
N GLN A 409 6.16 -34.72 4.97
CA GLN A 409 7.09 -34.33 3.90
C GLN A 409 8.55 -34.61 4.29
N PHE A 410 8.97 -34.23 5.49
CA PHE A 410 10.34 -34.47 5.98
C PHE A 410 10.70 -35.95 6.08
N ARG A 411 9.73 -36.85 6.27
CA ARG A 411 9.96 -38.31 6.32
C ARG A 411 10.04 -38.95 4.94
N HIS A 412 9.66 -38.23 3.88
CA HIS A 412 9.68 -38.79 2.54
C HIS A 412 11.14 -38.89 2.05
N PRO A 413 11.60 -40.04 1.52
CA PRO A 413 13.00 -40.23 1.12
C PRO A 413 13.50 -39.17 0.12
N PHE A 414 12.60 -38.69 -0.74
CA PHE A 414 12.93 -37.65 -1.71
C PHE A 414 13.32 -36.32 -1.04
N ALA A 415 12.80 -36.00 0.16
CA ALA A 415 13.09 -34.75 0.85
C ALA A 415 14.59 -34.58 1.19
N GLU A 416 15.35 -35.68 1.31
CA GLU A 416 16.79 -35.65 1.56
C GLU A 416 17.57 -34.89 0.47
N HIS A 417 17.05 -34.84 -0.77
CA HIS A 417 17.68 -34.08 -1.86
C HIS A 417 17.58 -32.56 -1.71
N TRP A 418 16.68 -32.06 -0.84
CA TRP A 418 16.49 -30.63 -0.57
C TRP A 418 17.29 -30.14 0.65
N GLY A 419 18.07 -31.01 1.29
CA GLY A 419 18.90 -30.70 2.46
C GLY A 419 18.22 -31.01 3.80
N ASP A 420 18.87 -30.63 4.90
CA ASP A 420 18.47 -30.93 6.28
C ASP A 420 17.38 -30.00 6.85
N GLY A 421 16.84 -29.09 6.02
CA GLY A 421 15.82 -28.12 6.41
C GLY A 421 16.33 -26.94 7.25
N THR A 422 17.65 -26.78 7.43
CA THR A 422 18.24 -25.64 8.16
C THR A 422 18.31 -24.36 7.32
N THR A 423 18.24 -24.49 5.99
CA THR A 423 18.22 -23.36 5.06
C THR A 423 16.83 -23.19 4.45
N SER A 424 16.35 -21.94 4.45
CA SER A 424 15.09 -21.58 3.80
C SER A 424 15.34 -20.45 2.82
N SER A 425 14.90 -20.63 1.57
CA SER A 425 14.81 -19.54 0.61
C SER A 425 13.42 -18.92 0.72
N SER A 426 13.28 -17.93 1.61
CA SER A 426 12.07 -17.12 1.71
C SER A 426 12.10 -16.00 0.66
N ASP A 427 12.00 -16.39 -0.62
CA ASP A 427 11.62 -15.45 -1.66
C ASP A 427 10.12 -15.17 -1.50
N GLY A 428 9.75 -13.92 -1.22
CA GLY A 428 8.36 -13.51 -1.02
C GLY A 428 7.57 -13.58 -2.33
N GLN A 429 7.26 -14.79 -2.79
CA GLN A 429 6.59 -15.02 -4.07
C GLN A 429 5.11 -14.64 -3.97
N LYS A 430 4.79 -13.38 -4.28
CA LYS A 430 3.45 -13.08 -4.81
C LYS A 430 3.36 -13.73 -6.19
N GLN A 431 2.74 -14.91 -6.28
CA GLN A 431 2.30 -15.43 -7.57
C GLN A 431 1.18 -14.55 -8.12
N GLN A 432 1.54 -13.49 -8.84
CA GLN A 432 0.65 -12.90 -9.83
C GLN A 432 0.68 -13.80 -11.04
N GLY A 433 -0.48 -14.30 -11.46
CA GLY A 433 -0.63 -15.09 -12.68
C GLY A 433 0.11 -14.43 -13.84
N ARG A 434 1.03 -15.20 -14.45
CA ARG A 434 1.86 -14.88 -15.63
C ARG A 434 2.05 -13.37 -15.87
N LYS A 435 3.13 -12.81 -15.32
CA LYS A 435 4.06 -11.90 -16.02
C LYS A 435 5.31 -11.62 -15.16
N HIS A 436 6.43 -12.09 -15.68
CA HIS A 436 7.84 -11.65 -15.54
C HIS A 436 8.34 -11.14 -14.19
N ARG A 437 9.36 -11.84 -13.67
CA ARG A 437 10.26 -11.36 -12.61
C ARG A 437 11.42 -10.56 -13.18
N PRO A 438 11.90 -9.54 -12.45
CA PRO A 438 13.30 -9.14 -12.42
C PRO A 438 14.05 -9.85 -11.29
N TYR A 439 15.24 -10.40 -11.57
CA TYR A 439 16.23 -10.84 -10.59
C TYR A 439 17.37 -9.81 -10.50
N GLN A 440 18.08 -9.77 -9.36
CA GLN A 440 19.25 -8.92 -9.13
C GLN A 440 20.50 -9.55 -9.77
N PRO A 441 21.31 -8.82 -10.55
CA PRO A 441 22.47 -9.38 -11.25
C PRO A 441 23.56 -9.93 -10.31
N GLU A 442 24.26 -10.98 -10.76
CA GLU A 442 25.32 -11.75 -10.08
C GLU A 442 26.62 -10.97 -9.74
N VAL A 443 26.64 -9.65 -9.86
CA VAL A 443 27.84 -8.82 -9.65
C VAL A 443 28.26 -8.72 -8.16
N TRP A 444 27.47 -9.30 -7.24
CA TRP A 444 27.64 -9.18 -5.79
C TRP A 444 27.86 -10.55 -5.11
N LYS A 445 28.94 -11.25 -5.43
CA LYS A 445 29.45 -12.37 -4.62
C LYS A 445 30.64 -11.90 -3.77
N GLN A 446 30.35 -11.39 -2.56
CA GLN A 446 31.26 -11.56 -1.42
C GLN A 446 30.73 -12.72 -0.57
N PRO A 447 31.58 -13.41 0.21
CA PRO A 447 31.12 -14.47 1.11
C PRO A 447 30.09 -13.87 2.04
N ARG A 448 28.85 -14.37 1.99
CA ARG A 448 27.84 -14.03 2.99
C ARG A 448 28.30 -14.66 4.29
N THR A 449 28.92 -13.87 5.16
CA THR A 449 29.09 -14.22 6.56
C THR A 449 27.71 -14.37 7.19
N ASP A 450 27.57 -15.42 8.00
CA ASP A 450 26.32 -15.90 8.60
C ASP A 450 25.50 -14.77 9.25
N PHE A 451 24.43 -14.34 8.57
CA PHE A 451 23.41 -13.50 9.19
C PHE A 451 22.49 -14.40 10.01
N LEU A 452 22.81 -14.58 11.29
CA LEU A 452 21.89 -15.09 12.30
C LEU A 452 20.73 -14.08 12.45
N HIS A 453 19.62 -14.32 11.76
CA HIS A 453 18.39 -13.60 12.04
C HIS A 453 17.74 -14.17 13.31
N PRO A 454 17.52 -13.37 14.37
CA PRO A 454 16.71 -13.81 15.50
C PRO A 454 15.27 -14.03 15.02
N HIS A 455 14.66 -15.13 15.47
CA HIS A 455 13.30 -15.58 15.18
C HIS A 455 12.27 -14.44 15.05
N LEU A 456 12.04 -13.97 13.82
CA LEU A 456 10.89 -13.14 13.49
C LEU A 456 9.67 -14.05 13.44
N ARG A 457 8.79 -13.93 14.45
CA ARG A 457 7.44 -14.51 14.38
C ARG A 457 6.70 -13.94 13.16
N PRO A 458 5.84 -14.72 12.49
CA PRO A 458 5.06 -14.21 11.36
C PRO A 458 4.21 -13.02 11.81
N VAL A 459 4.44 -11.87 11.18
CA VAL A 459 3.48 -10.76 11.22
C VAL A 459 2.25 -11.23 10.46
N ARG A 460 1.09 -11.24 11.13
CA ARG A 460 -0.20 -11.57 10.53
C ARG A 460 -0.39 -10.80 9.21
N ALA A 461 -0.74 -11.52 8.15
CA ALA A 461 -1.39 -10.91 7.00
C ALA A 461 -2.77 -10.39 7.47
N VAL A 462 -2.99 -9.09 7.34
CA VAL A 462 -4.30 -8.46 7.55
C VAL A 462 -5.31 -9.15 6.63
N SER A 463 -6.39 -9.68 7.21
CA SER A 463 -7.50 -10.29 6.48
C SER A 463 -8.06 -9.32 5.44
N HIS A 464 -7.83 -9.63 4.17
CA HIS A 464 -8.24 -8.82 3.03
C HIS A 464 -9.71 -9.13 2.70
N GLN A 465 -10.66 -8.47 3.39
CA GLN A 465 -12.04 -8.45 2.88
C GLN A 465 -12.15 -7.45 1.71
N GLY A 466 -12.80 -7.92 0.64
CA GLY A 466 -12.73 -7.38 -0.71
C GLY A 466 -13.04 -5.89 -0.84
N GLY A 467 -12.13 -5.19 -1.52
CA GLY A 467 -12.32 -3.84 -2.01
C GLY A 467 -11.13 -3.48 -2.91
N GLN A 468 -11.34 -3.47 -4.23
CA GLN A 468 -10.34 -3.10 -5.21
C GLN A 468 -9.72 -1.73 -4.87
N ARG A 469 -8.46 -1.71 -4.42
CA ARG A 469 -7.66 -0.49 -4.28
C ARG A 469 -6.63 -0.43 -5.40
N ARG A 470 -6.81 0.49 -6.35
CA ARG A 470 -5.68 1.02 -7.14
C ARG A 470 -4.81 1.86 -6.19
N ARG A 471 -3.59 1.41 -5.90
CA ARG A 471 -2.59 2.18 -5.15
C ARG A 471 -2.06 3.30 -6.05
N ALA A 472 -2.17 4.55 -5.60
CA ALA A 472 -1.39 5.66 -6.12
C ALA A 472 0.07 5.51 -5.65
N ARG A 473 1.03 5.88 -6.52
CA ARG A 473 2.46 5.88 -6.25
C ARG A 473 2.77 6.84 -5.10
N LEU A 474 3.54 6.37 -4.12
CA LEU A 474 4.18 7.17 -3.08
C LEU A 474 5.61 7.47 -3.58
N ASP A 475 5.92 8.73 -3.84
CA ASP A 475 7.30 9.20 -3.94
C ASP A 475 7.86 9.34 -2.52
N LEU A 476 8.73 8.41 -2.13
CA LEU A 476 9.54 8.49 -0.93
C LEU A 476 10.75 9.40 -1.21
N ARG A 477 10.66 10.69 -0.85
CA ARG A 477 11.86 11.51 -0.62
C ARG A 477 12.16 11.53 0.88
N ALA A 478 13.16 10.75 1.28
CA ALA A 478 13.80 10.92 2.59
C ALA A 478 14.45 12.30 2.66
N ARG A 479 14.17 13.07 3.73
CA ARG A 479 14.83 14.37 4.00
C ARG A 479 15.76 14.23 5.20
N TRP A 480 17.01 14.62 4.97
CA TRP A 480 18.02 14.90 6.00
C TRP A 480 17.63 16.15 6.81
N PRO A 481 18.06 16.28 8.09
CA PRO A 481 17.78 17.46 8.90
C PRO A 481 18.54 18.69 8.39
N ALA A 482 17.86 19.84 8.34
CA ALA A 482 18.38 21.11 7.82
C ALA A 482 19.18 21.88 8.88
N VAL A 483 20.37 22.34 8.49
CA VAL A 483 21.17 23.37 9.19
C VAL A 483 20.50 24.74 9.01
N PRO A 484 20.50 25.67 10.00
CA PRO A 484 19.77 26.93 9.88
C PRO A 484 20.49 27.90 8.93
N ARG A 485 19.79 28.43 7.94
CA ARG A 485 20.23 29.60 7.15
C ARG A 485 19.33 30.80 7.40
N VAL A 486 20.00 31.88 7.78
CA VAL A 486 19.54 33.25 7.97
C VAL A 486 18.86 33.78 6.70
N ARG A 487 17.69 34.43 6.84
CA ARG A 487 16.98 35.15 5.77
C ARG A 487 17.68 36.46 5.40
N PRO A 488 17.50 36.95 4.16
CA PRO A 488 16.81 38.24 4.04
C PRO A 488 15.82 38.39 2.86
N ALA A 489 14.78 39.17 3.14
CA ALA A 489 14.07 40.21 2.37
C ALA A 489 13.69 40.11 0.86
N HIS A 490 12.37 40.26 0.64
CA HIS A 490 11.62 41.09 -0.34
C HIS A 490 11.79 41.05 -1.88
N ARG A 491 10.60 41.18 -2.52
CA ARG A 491 10.19 41.51 -3.92
C ARG A 491 9.82 40.25 -4.74
N GLY A 492 8.72 40.16 -5.49
CA GLY A 492 7.70 41.11 -5.94
C GLY A 492 7.20 40.62 -7.32
N THR A 493 5.89 40.35 -7.43
CA THR A 493 5.02 40.39 -8.65
C THR A 493 5.57 39.97 -10.03
N LEU A 494 4.87 39.05 -10.72
CA LEU A 494 4.28 39.28 -12.06
C LEU A 494 3.44 38.09 -12.59
N HIS A 495 2.46 38.43 -13.41
CA HIS A 495 1.32 37.67 -13.92
C HIS A 495 1.56 36.97 -15.28
N ARG A 496 0.72 35.96 -15.54
CA ARG A 496 -0.04 35.62 -16.79
C ARG A 496 0.57 34.76 -17.93
N HIS A 497 -0.36 33.94 -18.47
CA HIS A 497 -0.43 33.14 -19.71
C HIS A 497 0.35 31.81 -19.71
N GLY A 498 -0.15 30.66 -20.19
CA GLY A 498 -1.39 30.33 -20.89
C GLY A 498 -1.12 29.26 -21.97
N ARG A 499 -1.57 28.02 -21.72
CA ARG A 499 -1.97 26.94 -22.67
C ARG A 499 -1.00 26.38 -23.76
N LEU A 500 -1.09 25.04 -23.88
CA LEU A 500 -0.97 24.16 -25.06
C LEU A 500 0.43 23.87 -25.64
N HIS A 501 0.92 22.63 -25.51
CA HIS A 501 0.85 21.56 -26.53
C HIS A 501 1.71 20.34 -26.14
N ARG A 502 1.25 19.14 -26.52
CA ARG A 502 2.04 17.91 -26.57
C ARG A 502 3.16 18.05 -27.62
N SER A 503 4.40 17.74 -27.26
CA SER A 503 5.38 17.18 -28.19
C SER A 503 6.51 16.46 -27.46
N CYS A 504 6.97 15.39 -28.09
CA CYS A 504 8.05 14.49 -27.73
C CYS A 504 9.39 15.22 -27.48
N LEU A 505 10.22 14.70 -26.57
CA LEU A 505 11.61 15.11 -26.43
C LEU A 505 12.52 13.88 -26.49
N CYS A 506 13.31 13.82 -27.57
CA CYS A 506 14.56 13.08 -27.71
C CYS A 506 15.71 13.90 -27.06
N PRO A 507 16.88 13.28 -26.82
CA PRO A 507 17.83 13.68 -25.78
C PRO A 507 18.89 14.68 -26.26
N ASP A 508 19.33 15.55 -25.34
CA ASP A 508 20.57 16.31 -25.47
C ASP A 508 21.54 15.94 -24.34
N ALA A 509 22.77 15.60 -24.71
CA ALA A 509 23.95 15.48 -23.87
C ALA A 509 25.09 16.33 -24.51
N PRO A 510 26.26 16.51 -23.88
CA PRO A 510 26.50 17.09 -22.56
C PRO A 510 27.49 18.28 -22.67
N ALA A 511 27.37 19.30 -21.82
CA ALA A 511 28.38 20.34 -21.67
C ALA A 511 29.37 19.97 -20.54
N ARG A 512 30.59 19.58 -20.90
CA ARG A 512 31.78 19.56 -20.02
C ARG A 512 32.75 20.65 -20.50
N PHE A 513 33.30 21.44 -19.58
CA PHE A 513 34.58 22.17 -19.71
C PHE A 513 34.97 22.71 -18.30
N PRO A 514 36.25 23.09 -18.01
CA PRO A 514 37.43 22.23 -17.92
C PRO A 514 38.40 22.63 -16.78
N LEU A 515 39.51 21.89 -16.61
CA LEU A 515 40.69 22.37 -15.88
C LEU A 515 41.92 22.48 -16.81
N ARG A 516 42.48 23.70 -16.80
CA ARG A 516 43.88 24.15 -16.97
C ARG A 516 44.61 24.17 -18.35
N ALA A 517 44.94 25.42 -18.69
CA ALA A 517 46.27 26.01 -19.00
C ALA A 517 46.84 26.02 -20.44
N ALA A 518 47.19 27.26 -20.82
CA ALA A 518 48.16 27.74 -21.82
C ALA A 518 47.87 27.62 -23.33
N TYR A 519 47.73 28.81 -23.95
CA TYR A 519 47.82 29.16 -25.38
C TYR A 519 49.21 28.86 -25.99
N PRO A 520 49.48 28.97 -27.33
CA PRO A 520 48.68 29.59 -28.41
C PRO A 520 48.49 28.81 -29.74
N ARG A 521 47.54 29.34 -30.52
CA ARG A 521 47.16 29.25 -31.97
C ARG A 521 48.32 29.33 -33.01
N PRO A 522 48.09 29.33 -34.37
CA PRO A 522 46.91 28.96 -35.22
C PRO A 522 47.23 28.19 -36.54
N GLY A 523 46.18 27.79 -37.29
CA GLY A 523 46.20 27.60 -38.77
C GLY A 523 45.07 26.68 -39.28
N ARG A 524 43.91 27.15 -39.75
CA ARG A 524 43.48 27.65 -41.10
C ARG A 524 43.24 26.56 -42.17
N HIS A 525 42.08 26.71 -42.85
CA HIS A 525 41.54 26.10 -44.09
C HIS A 525 40.77 24.75 -43.97
N GLN A 526 39.44 24.73 -44.22
CA GLN A 526 38.73 24.60 -45.52
C GLN A 526 39.06 23.26 -46.21
N ALA A 527 38.17 22.49 -46.82
CA ALA A 527 36.72 22.44 -47.04
C ALA A 527 36.46 21.09 -47.77
N LEU A 528 35.18 20.68 -47.86
CA LEU A 528 34.62 19.78 -48.89
C LEU A 528 34.84 18.25 -48.80
N HIS A 529 33.73 17.57 -48.47
CA HIS A 529 33.15 16.34 -49.05
C HIS A 529 33.59 15.93 -50.49
N PRO A 530 33.24 14.73 -51.03
CA PRO A 530 32.43 13.60 -50.51
C PRO A 530 32.95 12.18 -50.90
N GLN A 531 32.13 11.15 -50.63
CA GLN A 531 32.18 9.76 -51.17
C GLN A 531 33.32 8.88 -50.63
N GLY A 532 33.16 7.61 -50.27
CA GLY A 532 32.05 6.67 -50.29
C GLY A 532 32.63 5.27 -50.09
N ARG A 533 31.86 4.42 -49.40
CA ARG A 533 31.85 2.95 -49.46
C ARG A 533 33.02 2.10 -48.89
N TYR A 534 32.54 0.99 -48.32
CA TYR A 534 33.13 -0.34 -48.10
C TYR A 534 33.90 -0.65 -46.80
N CYS A 535 33.20 -1.42 -45.97
CA CYS A 535 33.61 -2.72 -45.40
C CYS A 535 34.99 -2.83 -44.74
N LEU A 536 34.96 -3.05 -43.42
CA LEU A 536 34.98 -4.39 -42.83
C LEU A 536 34.10 -4.41 -41.57
#